data_AF-A0A367WA77-F1
#
_entry.id   AF-A0A367WA77-F1
#
_cell.length_a   1.000
_cell.length_b   1.000
_cell.length_c   1.000
_cell.angle_alpha   90.00
_cell.angle_beta   90.00
_cell.angle_gamma   90.00
#
_symmetry.space_group_name_H-M   'P 1'
#
loop_
_entity.id
_entity.type
_entity.pdbx_description
1 polymer ?
#
loop_
_entity_poly.entity_id
_entity_poly.type
_entity_poly.pdbx_seq_one_letter_code
_entity_poly.pdbx_strand_id
1 'polypeptide(L)'
;MENRIIEALAQTQVGVALFDADERIVFANPAWEQLITGVAEEDLIFNETQLSDGGMISICFVKPQLLPFDKADFSNSANDAKIGTIIIADDSESNRMVARRILQSEGYSVVEASNGQTVLNMLRRGVDADLILMDVEMPDMDGLHTTRRIRHMPGPVSQTPIIALSAHQSRDWNIIARQSGVDEFINKPIQREKLVQTMKDLIARGSVASLSSKPKHVPPPHLRSKSARLGRPPRPESPTSPVLDIRVLEQLYNDAGDEGARCGIDIFINETETRLVKIDKALSEDDLKTVRNEVHALKSTSGTFGLRQLSELCETTQSIFEDGEFDEDHVLSLSRQVVQLAPTALTALNLYRRSRNFSSNSPV
;
A
#
# COMPACT_ATOMS: atom_id res chain seq x y z
N MET A 1 30.65 33.69 10.59
CA MET A 1 29.17 33.82 10.66
C MET A 1 28.55 33.39 9.33
N GLU A 2 29.21 33.70 8.20
CA GLU A 2 28.84 33.31 6.82
C GLU A 2 28.60 31.80 6.62
N ASN A 3 29.50 30.90 7.06
CA ASN A 3 29.30 29.46 6.85
C ASN A 3 28.05 28.86 7.50
N ARG A 4 27.63 29.37 8.67
CA ARG A 4 26.42 28.86 9.36
C ARG A 4 25.13 29.29 8.68
N ILE A 5 25.15 30.43 7.99
CA ILE A 5 24.00 30.93 7.22
C ILE A 5 23.88 30.13 5.92
N ILE A 6 25.00 29.86 5.24
CA ILE A 6 25.03 29.04 4.01
C ILE A 6 24.57 27.60 4.31
N GLU A 7 25.05 27.00 5.41
CA GLU A 7 24.58 25.67 5.86
C GLU A 7 23.09 25.65 6.17
N ALA A 8 22.57 26.69 6.84
CA ALA A 8 21.14 26.78 7.14
C ALA A 8 20.29 26.95 5.86
N LEU A 9 20.76 27.75 4.89
CA LEU A 9 20.09 27.97 3.60
C LEU A 9 20.14 26.71 2.70
N ALA A 10 21.19 25.90 2.81
CA ALA A 10 21.31 24.64 2.07
C ALA A 10 20.27 23.59 2.49
N GLN A 11 19.72 23.70 3.70
CA GLN A 11 18.76 22.74 4.28
C GLN A 11 17.29 23.17 4.13
N THR A 12 17.01 24.34 3.53
CA THR A 12 15.62 24.81 3.36
C THR A 12 14.97 24.16 2.14
N GLN A 13 13.63 24.02 2.19
CA GLN A 13 12.83 23.58 1.03
C GLN A 13 12.45 24.73 0.09
N VAL A 14 12.98 25.93 0.34
CA VAL A 14 12.79 27.12 -0.50
C VAL A 14 14.00 27.22 -1.43
N GLY A 15 13.80 27.49 -2.72
CA GLY A 15 14.89 27.72 -3.64
C GLY A 15 15.58 29.04 -3.33
N VAL A 16 16.89 29.00 -3.07
CA VAL A 16 17.69 30.19 -2.83
C VAL A 16 18.90 30.19 -3.75
N ALA A 17 19.09 31.28 -4.48
CA ALA A 17 20.31 31.52 -5.25
C ALA A 17 20.88 32.92 -4.99
N LEU A 18 22.20 33.01 -5.04
CA LEU A 18 22.98 34.24 -4.91
C LEU A 18 23.69 34.52 -6.23
N PHE A 19 23.64 35.78 -6.67
CA PHE A 19 24.23 36.24 -7.92
C PHE A 19 25.27 37.33 -7.64
N ASP A 20 26.37 37.32 -8.39
CA ASP A 20 27.33 38.41 -8.40
C ASP A 20 26.81 39.62 -9.20
N ALA A 21 27.61 40.70 -9.22
CA ALA A 21 27.25 41.93 -9.92
C ALA A 21 27.16 41.79 -11.45
N ASP A 22 27.63 40.66 -12.01
CA ASP A 22 27.52 40.31 -13.44
C ASP A 22 26.38 39.29 -13.69
N GLU A 23 25.45 39.13 -12.74
CA GLU A 23 24.30 38.22 -12.78
C GLU A 23 24.68 36.73 -12.88
N ARG A 24 25.86 36.33 -12.40
CA ARG A 24 26.28 34.92 -12.40
C ARG A 24 25.92 34.27 -11.07
N ILE A 25 25.36 33.06 -11.12
CA ILE A 25 25.07 32.27 -9.92
C ILE A 25 26.37 31.90 -9.22
N VAL A 26 26.52 32.39 -7.99
CA VAL A 26 27.67 32.09 -7.11
C VAL A 26 27.32 30.98 -6.12
N PHE A 27 26.03 30.84 -5.79
CA PHE A 27 25.52 29.79 -4.91
C PHE A 27 24.05 29.49 -5.26
N ALA A 28 23.69 28.21 -5.26
CA ALA A 28 22.31 27.75 -5.33
C ALA A 28 22.15 26.55 -4.38
N ASN A 29 21.08 26.53 -3.60
CA ASN A 29 20.78 25.37 -2.77
C ASN A 29 20.12 24.24 -3.59
N PRO A 30 20.13 22.97 -3.12
CA PRO A 30 19.54 21.86 -3.87
C PRO A 30 18.06 22.05 -4.24
N ALA A 31 17.31 22.82 -3.43
CA ALA A 31 15.93 23.17 -3.72
C ALA A 31 15.81 24.11 -4.93
N TRP A 32 16.75 25.04 -5.15
CA TRP A 32 16.77 25.92 -6.32
C TRP A 32 16.88 25.13 -7.62
N GLU A 33 17.83 24.18 -7.68
CA GLU A 33 18.02 23.33 -8.86
C GLU A 33 16.79 22.48 -9.17
N GLN A 34 16.10 21.97 -8.14
CA GLN A 34 14.85 21.21 -8.28
C GLN A 34 13.66 22.06 -8.73
N LEU A 35 13.64 23.35 -8.40
CA LEU A 35 12.55 24.26 -8.77
C LEU A 35 12.67 24.75 -10.22
N ILE A 36 13.89 25.08 -10.65
CA ILE A 36 14.16 25.50 -12.04
C ILE A 36 14.12 24.33 -13.04
N THR A 37 14.16 23.08 -12.54
CA THR A 37 14.05 21.87 -13.35
C THR A 37 12.73 21.14 -13.08
N GLY A 38 11.63 21.63 -13.66
CA GLY A 38 10.37 20.89 -13.69
C GLY A 38 9.16 21.58 -13.07
N VAL A 39 9.27 22.85 -12.70
CA VAL A 39 8.12 23.74 -12.44
C VAL A 39 8.00 24.74 -13.59
N ALA A 40 6.79 25.00 -14.07
CA ALA A 40 6.56 25.99 -15.12
C ALA A 40 6.92 27.40 -14.62
N GLU A 41 7.52 28.24 -15.47
CA GLU A 41 8.09 29.54 -15.07
C GLU A 41 7.03 30.46 -14.46
N GLU A 42 5.78 30.37 -14.94
CA GLU A 42 4.61 31.10 -14.45
C GLU A 42 4.15 30.73 -13.03
N ASP A 43 4.58 29.58 -12.51
CA ASP A 43 4.25 29.08 -11.18
C ASP A 43 5.37 29.36 -10.16
N LEU A 44 6.46 29.98 -10.59
CA LEU A 44 7.56 30.40 -9.74
C LEU A 44 7.39 31.87 -9.36
N ILE A 45 7.45 32.16 -8.06
CA ILE A 45 7.44 33.51 -7.50
C ILE A 45 8.85 33.83 -7.06
N PHE A 46 9.46 34.83 -7.70
CA PHE A 46 10.77 35.35 -7.34
C PHE A 46 10.62 36.59 -6.47
N ASN A 47 11.35 36.62 -5.37
CA ASN A 47 11.55 37.82 -4.56
C ASN A 47 13.03 38.16 -4.55
N GLU A 48 13.36 39.28 -5.21
CA GLU A 48 14.72 39.68 -5.50
C GLU A 48 15.10 40.95 -4.73
N THR A 49 16.32 40.98 -4.22
CA THR A 49 16.85 42.14 -3.50
C THR A 49 18.28 42.38 -3.92
N GLN A 50 18.55 43.60 -4.39
CA GLN A 50 19.88 44.04 -4.78
C GLN A 50 20.70 44.45 -3.54
N LEU A 51 21.94 43.97 -3.48
CA LEU A 51 22.87 44.24 -2.40
C LEU A 51 23.67 45.51 -2.70
N SER A 52 24.22 46.12 -1.64
CA SER A 52 24.97 47.38 -1.72
C SER A 52 26.27 47.29 -2.52
N ASP A 53 26.78 46.09 -2.76
CA ASP A 53 27.98 45.79 -3.55
C ASP A 53 27.68 45.45 -5.02
N GLY A 54 26.41 45.53 -5.43
CA GLY A 54 25.96 45.24 -6.78
C GLY A 54 25.50 43.80 -7.01
N GLY A 55 25.72 42.89 -6.05
CA GLY A 55 25.19 41.52 -6.12
C GLY A 55 23.66 41.46 -5.93
N MET A 56 23.07 40.29 -6.19
CA MET A 56 21.62 40.08 -6.07
C MET A 56 21.30 38.80 -5.32
N ILE A 57 20.31 38.88 -4.43
CA ILE A 57 19.71 37.70 -3.78
C ILE A 57 18.35 37.45 -4.41
N SER A 58 18.13 36.23 -4.90
CA SER A 58 16.83 35.79 -5.41
C SER A 58 16.31 34.62 -4.57
N ILE A 59 15.10 34.79 -4.04
CA ILE A 59 14.38 33.75 -3.30
C ILE A 59 13.19 33.30 -4.15
N CYS A 60 13.17 32.02 -4.49
CA CYS A 60 12.14 31.44 -5.34
C CYS A 60 11.21 30.52 -4.54
N PHE A 61 9.90 30.74 -4.69
CA PHE A 61 8.85 29.90 -4.13
C PHE A 61 7.95 29.37 -5.24
N VAL A 62 7.43 28.16 -5.08
CA VAL A 62 6.31 27.71 -5.92
C VAL A 62 5.06 28.42 -5.42
N LYS A 63 4.33 29.07 -6.33
CA LYS A 63 3.01 29.62 -6.05
C LYS A 63 2.14 28.51 -5.46
N PRO A 64 1.58 28.69 -4.25
CA PRO A 64 0.71 27.68 -3.67
C PRO A 64 -0.50 27.53 -4.59
N GLN A 65 -0.59 26.39 -5.29
CA GLN A 65 -1.80 26.01 -6.00
C GLN A 65 -2.86 25.68 -4.95
N LEU A 66 -3.55 26.71 -4.47
CA LEU A 66 -4.91 26.54 -3.96
C LEU A 66 -5.73 26.08 -5.15
N LEU A 67 -5.85 24.77 -5.32
CA LEU A 67 -6.83 24.20 -6.23
C LEU A 67 -8.19 24.80 -5.84
N PRO A 68 -8.87 25.52 -6.74
CA PRO A 68 -10.28 25.80 -6.54
C PRO A 68 -10.94 24.44 -6.38
N PHE A 69 -11.71 24.28 -5.30
CA PHE A 69 -12.74 23.25 -5.24
C PHE A 69 -13.75 23.59 -6.34
N ASP A 70 -13.47 23.18 -7.56
CA ASP A 70 -14.48 23.19 -8.60
C ASP A 70 -15.50 22.14 -8.19
N LYS A 71 -16.69 22.63 -7.83
CA LYS A 71 -17.93 21.88 -7.96
C LYS A 71 -18.11 21.56 -9.45
N ALA A 72 -17.32 20.64 -9.97
CA ALA A 72 -17.61 20.03 -11.24
C ALA A 72 -18.84 19.14 -11.02
N ASP A 73 -19.91 19.48 -11.75
CA ASP A 73 -21.22 18.90 -11.67
C ASP A 73 -21.19 17.37 -11.65
N PHE A 74 -21.47 16.80 -10.47
CA PHE A 74 -22.22 15.55 -10.38
C PHE A 74 -23.61 15.85 -10.91
N SER A 75 -23.73 15.98 -12.23
CA SER A 75 -25.02 15.81 -12.89
C SER A 75 -25.48 14.42 -12.51
N ASN A 76 -26.45 14.39 -11.60
CA ASN A 76 -27.25 13.23 -11.27
C ASN A 76 -27.69 12.58 -12.59
N SER A 77 -26.97 11.55 -13.02
CA SER A 77 -27.57 10.57 -13.91
C SER A 77 -28.56 9.82 -13.03
N ALA A 78 -29.82 9.91 -13.41
CA ALA A 78 -30.98 9.52 -12.61
C ALA A 78 -31.14 7.99 -12.49
N ASN A 79 -30.09 7.26 -12.07
CA ASN A 79 -30.16 5.81 -11.81
C ASN A 79 -29.05 5.19 -10.92
N ASP A 80 -28.41 5.94 -10.01
CA ASP A 80 -27.34 5.38 -9.15
C ASP A 80 -27.90 4.64 -7.91
N ALA A 81 -28.50 3.47 -8.14
CA ALA A 81 -28.77 2.53 -7.07
C ALA A 81 -27.45 1.89 -6.63
N LYS A 82 -26.98 2.23 -5.42
CA LYS A 82 -25.84 1.56 -4.78
C LYS A 82 -25.97 0.04 -4.90
N ILE A 83 -24.96 -0.63 -5.43
CA ILE A 83 -25.00 -2.09 -5.65
C ILE A 83 -25.02 -2.84 -4.30
N GLY A 84 -24.25 -2.37 -3.33
CA GLY A 84 -24.15 -2.95 -1.99
C GLY A 84 -23.11 -2.25 -1.13
N THR A 85 -22.96 -2.70 0.12
CA THR A 85 -21.99 -2.21 1.10
C THR A 85 -20.96 -3.28 1.43
N ILE A 86 -19.68 -2.92 1.34
CA ILE A 86 -18.54 -3.81 1.56
C ILE A 86 -17.72 -3.29 2.73
N ILE A 87 -17.40 -4.17 3.68
CA ILE A 87 -16.43 -3.87 4.74
C ILE A 87 -15.04 -4.30 4.27
N ILE A 88 -14.04 -3.42 4.38
CA ILE A 88 -12.63 -3.74 4.14
C ILE A 88 -11.91 -3.72 5.48
N ALA A 89 -11.28 -4.83 5.85
CA ALA A 89 -10.46 -4.96 7.05
C ALA A 89 -9.02 -5.29 6.66
N ASP A 90 -8.12 -4.33 6.81
CA ASP A 90 -6.67 -4.44 6.53
C ASP A 90 -5.95 -3.42 7.41
N ASP A 91 -4.80 -3.74 7.99
CA ASP A 91 -4.09 -2.85 8.90
C ASP A 91 -3.35 -1.72 8.16
N SER A 92 -2.98 -1.94 6.89
CA SER A 92 -2.37 -0.93 6.04
C SER A 92 -3.41 0.00 5.41
N GLU A 93 -3.26 1.31 5.66
CA GLU A 93 -4.08 2.33 5.03
C GLU A 93 -3.87 2.37 3.52
N SER A 94 -2.63 2.19 3.05
CA SER A 94 -2.37 2.15 1.61
C SER A 94 -3.08 0.98 0.91
N ASN A 95 -3.12 -0.22 1.51
CA ASN A 95 -3.92 -1.34 0.99
C ASN A 95 -5.43 -1.05 1.02
N ARG A 96 -5.96 -0.51 2.14
CA ARG A 96 -7.39 -0.15 2.26
C ARG A 96 -7.79 0.87 1.20
N MET A 97 -6.95 1.87 0.94
CA MET A 97 -7.16 2.90 -0.07
C MET A 97 -7.29 2.27 -1.46
N VAL A 98 -6.34 1.41 -1.87
CA VAL A 98 -6.37 0.75 -3.18
C VAL A 98 -7.64 -0.10 -3.33
N ALA A 99 -7.95 -0.93 -2.35
CA ALA A 99 -9.15 -1.77 -2.37
C ALA A 99 -10.44 -0.91 -2.42
N ARG A 100 -10.50 0.19 -1.65
CA ARG A 100 -11.63 1.12 -1.68
C ARG A 100 -11.80 1.75 -3.07
N ARG A 101 -10.73 2.21 -3.72
CA ARG A 101 -10.81 2.83 -5.05
C ARG A 101 -11.34 1.85 -6.10
N ILE A 102 -10.83 0.61 -6.08
CA ILE A 102 -11.33 -0.46 -6.94
C ILE A 102 -12.84 -0.64 -6.73
N LEU A 103 -13.29 -0.80 -5.49
CA LEU A 103 -14.69 -1.07 -5.16
C LEU A 103 -15.63 0.09 -5.44
N GLN A 104 -15.20 1.32 -5.17
CA GLN A 104 -15.96 2.53 -5.48
C GLN A 104 -16.14 2.71 -7.00
N SER A 105 -15.11 2.39 -7.79
CA SER A 105 -15.21 2.44 -9.26
C SER A 105 -16.17 1.38 -9.83
N GLU A 106 -16.50 0.36 -9.05
CA GLU A 106 -17.49 -0.67 -9.39
C GLU A 106 -18.89 -0.38 -8.82
N GLY A 107 -19.09 0.77 -8.15
CA GLY A 107 -20.40 1.20 -7.63
C GLY A 107 -20.76 0.70 -6.23
N TYR A 108 -19.81 0.14 -5.47
CA TYR A 108 -20.03 -0.29 -4.09
C TYR A 108 -19.79 0.85 -3.08
N SER A 109 -20.57 0.84 -2.00
CA SER A 109 -20.25 1.61 -0.79
C SER A 109 -19.21 0.85 0.04
N VAL A 110 -18.24 1.56 0.61
CA VAL A 110 -17.12 0.96 1.34
C VAL A 110 -17.08 1.49 2.77
N VAL A 111 -16.93 0.58 3.73
CA VAL A 111 -16.67 0.88 5.15
C VAL A 111 -15.33 0.26 5.51
N GLU A 112 -14.41 1.06 6.07
CA GLU A 112 -13.04 0.63 6.35
C GLU A 112 -12.83 0.31 7.84
N ALA A 113 -12.08 -0.74 8.13
CA ALA A 113 -11.64 -1.14 9.45
C ALA A 113 -10.13 -1.41 9.45
N SER A 114 -9.40 -0.85 10.40
CA SER A 114 -7.94 -1.04 10.52
C SER A 114 -7.52 -2.30 11.27
N ASN A 115 -8.47 -3.05 11.82
CA ASN A 115 -8.22 -4.32 12.49
C ASN A 115 -9.53 -5.11 12.64
N GLY A 116 -9.41 -6.39 12.97
CA GLY A 116 -10.57 -7.25 13.16
C GLY A 116 -11.49 -6.84 14.32
N GLN A 117 -10.97 -6.19 15.37
CA GLN A 117 -11.80 -5.78 16.51
C GLN A 117 -12.77 -4.66 16.12
N THR A 118 -12.32 -3.75 15.26
CA THR A 118 -13.14 -2.72 14.64
C THR A 118 -14.27 -3.34 13.83
N VAL A 119 -14.01 -4.39 13.04
CA VAL A 119 -15.04 -5.13 12.30
C VAL A 119 -16.10 -5.70 13.25
N LEU A 120 -15.68 -6.40 14.30
CA LEU A 120 -16.61 -6.98 15.28
C LEU A 120 -17.47 -5.91 15.95
N ASN A 121 -16.90 -4.73 16.23
CA ASN A 121 -17.63 -3.62 16.83
C ASN A 121 -18.63 -2.99 15.85
N MET A 122 -18.26 -2.85 14.58
CA MET A 122 -19.16 -2.37 13.53
C MET A 122 -20.38 -3.29 13.36
N LEU A 123 -20.14 -4.59 13.24
CA LEU A 123 -21.21 -5.58 13.09
C LEU A 123 -22.14 -5.63 14.31
N ARG A 124 -21.60 -5.54 15.53
CA ARG A 124 -22.42 -5.47 16.77
C ARG A 124 -23.26 -4.20 16.85
N ARG A 125 -22.81 -3.10 16.23
CA ARG A 125 -23.55 -1.84 16.17
C ARG A 125 -24.61 -1.83 15.07
N GLY A 126 -24.77 -2.93 14.32
CA GLY A 126 -25.76 -3.05 13.26
C GLY A 126 -25.32 -2.43 11.93
N VAL A 127 -24.01 -2.36 11.66
CA VAL A 127 -23.54 -2.04 10.31
C VAL A 127 -23.85 -3.25 9.42
N ASP A 128 -24.80 -3.08 8.51
CA ASP A 128 -25.13 -4.09 7.50
C ASP A 128 -24.06 -4.09 6.40
N ALA A 129 -23.63 -5.29 6.02
CA ALA A 129 -22.65 -5.49 4.96
C ALA A 129 -23.06 -6.69 4.10
N ASP A 130 -22.97 -6.52 2.78
CA ASP A 130 -23.23 -7.56 1.79
C ASP A 130 -22.03 -8.50 1.65
N LEU A 131 -20.83 -8.02 1.99
CA LEU A 131 -19.59 -8.79 1.96
C LEU A 131 -18.50 -8.13 2.81
N ILE A 132 -17.59 -8.94 3.34
CA ILE A 132 -16.41 -8.49 4.10
C ILE A 132 -15.14 -8.97 3.39
N LEU A 133 -14.24 -8.04 3.05
CA LEU A 133 -12.86 -8.33 2.69
C LEU A 133 -12.03 -8.31 3.97
N MET A 134 -11.42 -9.44 4.33
CA MET A 134 -10.72 -9.63 5.58
C MET A 134 -9.26 -9.98 5.33
N ASP A 135 -8.34 -9.09 5.68
CA ASP A 135 -6.93 -9.45 5.76
C ASP A 135 -6.71 -10.55 6.80
N VAL A 136 -5.99 -11.60 6.42
CA VAL A 136 -5.66 -12.70 7.33
C VAL A 136 -4.70 -12.21 8.40
N GLU A 137 -3.70 -11.42 8.03
CA GLU A 137 -2.56 -11.16 8.90
C GLU A 137 -2.58 -9.72 9.40
N MET A 138 -3.42 -9.47 10.41
CA MET A 138 -3.49 -8.20 11.12
C MET A 138 -2.82 -8.29 12.51
N PRO A 139 -2.19 -7.22 13.00
CA PRO A 139 -1.72 -7.11 14.38
C PRO A 139 -2.85 -7.36 15.39
N ASP A 140 -2.48 -7.88 16.57
CA ASP A 140 -3.35 -8.19 17.72
C ASP A 140 -4.39 -9.30 17.51
N MET A 141 -5.18 -9.23 16.43
CA MET A 141 -6.19 -10.23 16.10
C MET A 141 -6.20 -10.57 14.61
N ASP A 142 -5.71 -11.78 14.32
CA ASP A 142 -5.76 -12.45 13.02
C ASP A 142 -7.20 -12.43 12.42
N GLY A 143 -7.29 -12.18 11.13
CA GLY A 143 -8.52 -12.18 10.34
C GLY A 143 -9.27 -13.50 10.38
N LEU A 144 -8.60 -14.65 10.51
CA LEU A 144 -9.26 -15.95 10.68
C LEU A 144 -9.93 -16.07 12.04
N HIS A 145 -9.32 -15.54 13.10
CA HIS A 145 -9.94 -15.49 14.41
C HIS A 145 -11.14 -14.53 14.44
N THR A 146 -11.01 -13.40 13.75
CA THR A 146 -12.12 -12.45 13.52
C THR A 146 -13.27 -13.13 12.78
N THR A 147 -12.97 -13.86 11.70
CA THR A 147 -13.94 -14.63 10.91
C THR A 147 -14.69 -15.63 11.79
N ARG A 148 -13.98 -16.43 12.59
CA ARG A 148 -14.61 -17.37 13.53
C ARG A 148 -15.57 -16.65 14.47
N ARG A 149 -15.20 -15.49 15.01
CA ARG A 149 -16.08 -14.70 15.90
C ARG A 149 -17.31 -14.19 15.17
N ILE A 150 -17.19 -13.75 13.92
CA ILE A 150 -18.35 -13.33 13.09
C ILE A 150 -19.30 -14.51 12.88
N ARG A 151 -18.78 -15.70 12.57
CA ARG A 151 -19.61 -16.92 12.41
C ARG A 151 -20.36 -17.34 13.66
N HIS A 152 -19.90 -16.94 14.86
CA HIS A 152 -20.59 -17.18 16.12
C HIS A 152 -21.54 -16.04 16.55
N MET A 153 -21.65 -14.96 15.76
CA MET A 153 -22.62 -13.90 16.05
C MET A 153 -24.06 -14.36 15.76
N PRO A 154 -25.06 -13.88 16.51
CA PRO A 154 -26.45 -14.19 16.22
C PRO A 154 -26.94 -13.47 14.96
N GLY A 155 -27.94 -14.08 14.31
CA GLY A 155 -28.65 -13.45 13.19
C GLY A 155 -27.91 -13.52 11.85
N PRO A 156 -28.34 -12.69 10.87
CA PRO A 156 -27.87 -12.78 9.48
C PRO A 156 -26.38 -12.44 9.32
N VAL A 157 -25.81 -11.67 10.26
CA VAL A 157 -24.37 -11.32 10.29
C VAL A 157 -23.47 -12.56 10.23
N SER A 158 -23.87 -13.67 10.85
CA SER A 158 -23.09 -14.92 10.78
C SER A 158 -22.95 -15.47 9.37
N GLN A 159 -23.87 -15.12 8.46
CA GLN A 159 -23.92 -15.59 7.08
C GLN A 159 -23.38 -14.56 6.08
N THR A 160 -22.93 -13.39 6.52
CA THR A 160 -22.33 -12.39 5.63
C THR A 160 -21.12 -13.01 4.91
N PRO A 161 -21.05 -12.98 3.57
CA PRO A 161 -19.91 -13.48 2.82
C PRO A 161 -18.58 -12.85 3.28
N ILE A 162 -17.56 -13.66 3.49
CA ILE A 162 -16.21 -13.22 3.88
C ILE A 162 -15.20 -13.75 2.86
N ILE A 163 -14.48 -12.84 2.19
CA ILE A 163 -13.31 -13.16 1.38
C ILE A 163 -12.07 -12.86 2.22
N ALA A 164 -11.20 -13.84 2.40
CA ALA A 164 -9.92 -13.63 3.06
C ALA A 164 -8.85 -13.18 2.06
N LEU A 165 -8.08 -12.16 2.43
CA LEU A 165 -6.93 -11.65 1.70
C LEU A 165 -5.66 -12.20 2.34
N SER A 166 -4.83 -12.92 1.59
CA SER A 166 -3.67 -13.63 2.13
C SER A 166 -2.39 -13.33 1.34
N ALA A 167 -1.26 -13.17 2.05
CA ALA A 167 0.08 -13.11 1.44
C ALA A 167 0.72 -14.51 1.25
N HIS A 168 0.06 -15.59 1.70
CA HIS A 168 0.59 -16.94 1.72
C HIS A 168 0.06 -17.83 0.59
N GLN A 169 0.95 -18.62 -0.03
CA GLN A 169 0.63 -19.53 -1.14
C GLN A 169 0.65 -21.03 -0.77
N SER A 170 0.85 -21.38 0.51
CA SER A 170 1.06 -22.79 0.90
C SER A 170 -0.26 -23.58 1.02
N ARG A 171 -0.20 -24.90 0.78
CA ARG A 171 -1.37 -25.78 0.80
C ARG A 171 -2.01 -25.93 2.19
N ASP A 172 -1.23 -25.79 3.25
CA ASP A 172 -1.70 -25.97 4.63
C ASP A 172 -2.60 -24.80 5.07
N TRP A 173 -2.32 -23.59 4.57
CA TRP A 173 -3.16 -22.41 4.80
C TRP A 173 -4.60 -22.58 4.28
N ASN A 174 -4.79 -23.25 3.15
CA ASN A 174 -6.13 -23.50 2.60
C ASN A 174 -7.00 -24.40 3.52
N ILE A 175 -6.37 -25.28 4.32
CA ILE A 175 -7.08 -26.14 5.27
C ILE A 175 -7.48 -25.34 6.51
N ILE A 176 -6.52 -24.60 7.09
CA ILE A 176 -6.72 -23.78 8.29
C ILE A 176 -7.81 -22.72 8.06
N ALA A 177 -7.81 -22.13 6.88
CA ALA A 177 -8.68 -21.01 6.58
C ALA A 177 -10.10 -21.43 6.16
N ARG A 178 -10.28 -22.66 5.63
CA ARG A 178 -11.61 -23.27 5.49
C ARG A 178 -12.27 -23.57 6.84
N GLN A 179 -11.48 -23.96 7.84
CA GLN A 179 -12.00 -24.24 9.18
C GLN A 179 -12.47 -22.99 9.93
N SER A 180 -12.00 -21.79 9.55
CA SER A 180 -12.48 -20.53 10.13
C SER A 180 -13.83 -20.06 9.61
N GLY A 181 -14.35 -20.66 8.53
CA GLY A 181 -15.62 -20.29 7.92
C GLY A 181 -15.55 -19.15 6.92
N VAL A 182 -14.38 -18.90 6.31
CA VAL A 182 -14.24 -18.00 5.15
C VAL A 182 -14.91 -18.61 3.93
N ASP A 183 -15.52 -17.78 3.08
CA ASP A 183 -16.22 -18.24 1.87
C ASP A 183 -15.28 -18.38 0.67
N GLU A 184 -14.30 -17.48 0.50
CA GLU A 184 -13.32 -17.55 -0.59
C GLU A 184 -11.97 -16.88 -0.25
N PHE A 185 -10.91 -17.18 -1.04
CA PHE A 185 -9.56 -16.63 -0.84
C PHE A 185 -9.05 -15.85 -2.04
N ILE A 186 -8.46 -14.69 -1.76
CA ILE A 186 -7.71 -13.91 -2.76
C ILE A 186 -6.29 -13.68 -2.24
N ASN A 187 -5.33 -14.02 -3.09
CA ASN A 187 -3.93 -13.75 -2.79
C ASN A 187 -3.65 -12.27 -3.01
N LYS A 188 -2.86 -11.68 -2.11
CA LYS A 188 -2.24 -10.38 -2.31
C LYS A 188 -1.05 -10.52 -3.28
N PRO A 189 -0.78 -9.52 -4.15
CA PRO A 189 -1.51 -8.25 -4.30
C PRO A 189 -2.90 -8.45 -4.93
N ILE A 190 -3.85 -7.59 -4.52
CA ILE A 190 -5.24 -7.66 -5.00
C ILE A 190 -5.26 -7.29 -6.49
N GLN A 191 -5.80 -8.19 -7.31
CA GLN A 191 -6.07 -7.94 -8.73
C GLN A 191 -7.55 -7.60 -8.91
N ARG A 192 -7.85 -6.46 -9.56
CA ARG A 192 -9.21 -5.97 -9.75
C ARG A 192 -10.14 -7.03 -10.34
N GLU A 193 -9.77 -7.66 -11.46
CA GLU A 193 -10.65 -8.60 -12.16
C GLU A 193 -11.02 -9.78 -11.27
N LYS A 194 -10.03 -10.33 -10.55
CA LYS A 194 -10.23 -11.45 -9.64
C LYS A 194 -11.12 -11.07 -8.46
N LEU A 195 -10.90 -9.89 -7.87
CA LEU A 195 -11.71 -9.38 -6.76
C LEU A 195 -13.18 -9.21 -7.18
N VAL A 196 -13.40 -8.46 -8.25
CA VAL A 196 -14.74 -8.13 -8.74
C VAL A 196 -15.51 -9.39 -9.13
N GLN A 197 -14.87 -10.33 -9.84
CA GLN A 197 -15.50 -11.58 -10.23
C GLN A 197 -15.92 -12.40 -9.01
N THR A 198 -15.01 -12.58 -8.04
CA THR A 198 -15.28 -13.36 -6.82
C THR A 198 -16.42 -12.75 -6.00
N MET A 199 -16.45 -11.43 -5.89
CA MET A 199 -17.51 -10.73 -5.16
C MET A 199 -18.87 -10.85 -5.84
N LYS A 200 -18.94 -10.66 -7.16
CA LYS A 200 -20.18 -10.84 -7.93
C LYS A 200 -20.75 -12.25 -7.74
N ASP A 201 -19.88 -13.26 -7.79
CA ASP A 201 -20.29 -14.66 -7.59
C ASP A 201 -20.84 -14.92 -6.18
N LEU A 202 -20.22 -14.36 -5.13
CA LEU A 202 -20.67 -14.55 -3.76
C LEU A 202 -21.96 -13.79 -3.43
N ILE A 203 -22.06 -12.53 -3.85
CA ILE A 203 -23.25 -11.69 -3.62
C ILE A 203 -24.46 -12.28 -4.35
N ALA A 204 -24.28 -12.78 -5.59
CA ALA A 204 -25.34 -13.44 -6.35
C ALA A 204 -25.84 -14.72 -5.65
N ARG A 205 -24.93 -15.52 -5.05
CA ARG A 205 -25.30 -16.73 -4.30
C ARG A 205 -26.09 -16.42 -3.02
N GLY A 206 -25.74 -15.32 -2.33
CA GLY A 206 -26.47 -14.85 -1.15
C GLY A 206 -27.90 -14.40 -1.47
N SER A 207 -28.10 -13.74 -2.62
CA SER A 207 -29.42 -13.27 -3.07
C SER A 207 -30.35 -14.43 -3.49
N VAL A 208 -29.83 -15.46 -4.14
CA VAL A 208 -30.64 -16.62 -4.60
C VAL A 208 -30.95 -17.61 -3.47
N ALA A 209 -30.12 -17.69 -2.42
CA ALA A 209 -30.34 -18.57 -1.27
C ALA A 209 -31.55 -18.18 -0.38
N SER A 210 -32.11 -16.97 -0.57
CA SER A 210 -33.31 -16.47 0.11
C SER A 210 -34.62 -17.19 -0.32
N LEU A 211 -34.63 -17.88 -1.47
CA LEU A 211 -35.85 -18.47 -2.07
C LEU A 211 -35.80 -20.00 -2.26
N SER A 212 -34.76 -20.69 -1.80
CA SER A 212 -34.67 -22.15 -1.94
C SER A 212 -33.74 -22.75 -0.90
N SER A 213 -34.30 -23.65 -0.09
CA SER A 213 -33.58 -24.48 0.87
C SER A 213 -32.46 -25.29 0.20
N LYS A 214 -31.20 -25.06 0.63
CA LYS A 214 -29.96 -25.85 0.41
C LYS A 214 -29.74 -26.50 -0.98
N PRO A 215 -28.52 -26.34 -1.51
CA PRO A 215 -27.79 -27.49 -2.03
C PRO A 215 -26.43 -27.67 -1.37
N LYS A 216 -26.12 -28.93 -1.01
CA LYS A 216 -24.76 -29.42 -0.78
C LYS A 216 -23.97 -29.23 -2.07
N HIS A 217 -22.95 -28.36 -2.07
CA HIS A 217 -22.08 -28.24 -3.23
C HIS A 217 -21.05 -29.39 -3.25
N VAL A 218 -21.08 -30.14 -4.34
CA VAL A 218 -20.15 -31.24 -4.67
C VAL A 218 -18.79 -30.64 -5.08
N PRO A 219 -17.65 -31.25 -4.71
CA PRO A 219 -16.32 -30.74 -5.04
C PRO A 219 -15.96 -30.96 -6.53
N PRO A 220 -15.22 -30.03 -7.17
CA PRO A 220 -14.56 -30.28 -8.46
C PRO A 220 -13.38 -31.26 -8.31
N PRO A 221 -12.91 -31.89 -9.40
CA PRO A 221 -12.16 -33.15 -9.34
C PRO A 221 -10.78 -33.00 -8.70
N HIS A 222 -10.44 -33.98 -7.88
CA HIS A 222 -9.13 -34.16 -7.24
C HIS A 222 -8.00 -34.27 -8.27
N LEU A 223 -7.18 -33.23 -8.40
CA LEU A 223 -5.81 -33.39 -8.89
C LEU A 223 -4.97 -34.01 -7.77
N ARG A 224 -4.96 -35.35 -7.74
CA ARG A 224 -3.94 -36.14 -7.05
C ARG A 224 -2.58 -35.80 -7.69
N SER A 225 -1.77 -34.99 -7.05
CA SER A 225 -0.32 -35.02 -7.27
C SER A 225 0.32 -35.77 -6.11
N LYS A 226 0.94 -36.90 -6.44
CA LYS A 226 1.68 -37.77 -5.52
C LYS A 226 2.72 -36.97 -4.76
N SER A 227 2.88 -37.32 -3.49
CA SER A 227 3.93 -36.89 -2.60
C SER A 227 5.30 -36.99 -3.28
N ALA A 228 5.97 -35.85 -3.39
CA ALA A 228 7.42 -35.79 -3.45
C ALA A 228 7.82 -34.64 -2.54
N ARG A 229 8.43 -34.97 -1.40
CA ARG A 229 9.27 -34.03 -0.65
C ARG A 229 10.48 -33.75 -1.55
N LEU A 230 10.32 -32.83 -2.50
CA LEU A 230 11.44 -32.20 -3.16
C LEU A 230 11.88 -31.06 -2.24
N GLY A 231 13.09 -31.18 -1.70
CA GLY A 231 13.71 -30.14 -0.90
C GLY A 231 13.62 -28.80 -1.62
N ARG A 232 13.22 -27.77 -0.87
CA ARG A 232 13.22 -26.39 -1.36
C ARG A 232 14.65 -26.10 -1.82
N PRO A 233 14.89 -25.68 -3.08
CA PRO A 233 16.23 -25.31 -3.50
C PRO A 233 16.70 -24.15 -2.61
N PRO A 234 17.98 -24.12 -2.19
CA PRO A 234 18.53 -22.99 -1.45
C PRO A 234 18.31 -21.74 -2.30
N ARG A 235 17.51 -20.80 -1.79
CA ARG A 235 17.26 -19.53 -2.43
C ARG A 235 18.52 -18.66 -2.26
N PRO A 236 18.97 -17.96 -3.30
CA PRO A 236 20.16 -17.11 -3.21
C PRO A 236 19.97 -16.05 -2.11
N GLU A 237 21.03 -15.82 -1.33
CA GLU A 237 21.10 -14.85 -0.22
C GLU A 237 21.03 -13.38 -0.67
N SER A 238 20.90 -13.13 -1.98
CA SER A 238 20.86 -11.78 -2.56
C SER A 238 19.70 -11.69 -3.56
N PRO A 239 18.83 -10.68 -3.46
CA PRO A 239 17.66 -10.58 -4.32
C PRO A 239 18.09 -10.17 -5.75
N THR A 240 17.91 -11.08 -6.71
CA THR A 240 18.23 -10.90 -8.14
C THR A 240 17.13 -10.18 -8.92
N SER A 241 16.00 -9.92 -8.29
CA SER A 241 14.85 -9.27 -8.92
C SER A 241 15.04 -7.77 -9.11
N PRO A 242 14.36 -7.17 -10.11
CA PRO A 242 14.38 -5.72 -10.28
C PRO A 242 13.83 -5.01 -9.04
N VAL A 243 14.35 -3.81 -8.77
CA VAL A 243 13.90 -2.94 -7.66
C VAL A 243 12.40 -2.71 -7.74
N LEU A 244 11.90 -2.39 -8.94
CA LEU A 244 10.50 -2.16 -9.24
C LEU A 244 9.98 -3.13 -10.30
N ASP A 245 8.77 -3.64 -10.09
CA ASP A 245 7.97 -4.34 -11.10
C ASP A 245 7.00 -3.34 -11.75
N ILE A 246 7.40 -2.81 -12.90
CA ILE A 246 6.62 -1.81 -13.62
C ILE A 246 5.23 -2.33 -13.97
N ARG A 247 5.05 -3.63 -14.22
CA ARG A 247 3.73 -4.18 -14.58
C ARG A 247 2.73 -4.08 -13.43
N VAL A 248 3.21 -4.25 -12.20
CA VAL A 248 2.37 -4.08 -10.99
C VAL A 248 1.98 -2.62 -10.82
N LEU A 249 2.92 -1.70 -11.05
CA LEU A 249 2.65 -0.27 -11.00
C LEU A 249 1.65 0.15 -12.08
N GLU A 250 1.82 -0.28 -13.32
CA GLU A 250 0.86 -0.04 -14.40
C GLU A 250 -0.55 -0.52 -14.03
N GLN A 251 -0.65 -1.72 -13.48
CA GLN A 251 -1.92 -2.27 -13.02
C GLN A 251 -2.54 -1.43 -11.89
N LEU A 252 -1.73 -0.98 -10.92
CA LEU A 252 -2.19 -0.10 -9.84
C LEU A 252 -2.81 1.19 -10.38
N TYR A 253 -2.17 1.81 -11.37
CA TYR A 253 -2.69 3.02 -12.02
C TYR A 253 -3.97 2.75 -12.81
N ASN A 254 -4.05 1.61 -13.52
CA ASN A 254 -5.27 1.20 -14.22
C ASN A 254 -6.44 0.93 -13.25
N ASP A 255 -6.15 0.31 -12.11
CA ASP A 255 -7.15 -0.14 -11.15
C ASP A 255 -7.66 0.99 -10.25
N ALA A 256 -6.76 1.84 -9.75
CA ALA A 256 -7.08 2.91 -8.81
C ALA A 256 -7.25 4.30 -9.46
N GLY A 257 -6.89 4.44 -10.74
CA GLY A 257 -6.77 5.72 -11.44
C GLY A 257 -5.51 6.50 -11.01
N ASP A 258 -5.11 7.50 -11.80
CA ASP A 258 -3.86 8.26 -11.60
C ASP A 258 -3.79 8.91 -10.21
N GLU A 259 -4.85 9.62 -9.80
CA GLU A 259 -4.89 10.24 -8.47
C GLU A 259 -4.91 9.22 -7.33
N GLY A 260 -5.63 8.11 -7.52
CA GLY A 260 -5.72 7.03 -6.53
C GLY A 260 -4.36 6.38 -6.33
N ALA A 261 -3.70 5.97 -7.42
CA ALA A 261 -2.36 5.40 -7.38
C ALA A 261 -1.34 6.36 -6.76
N ARG A 262 -1.37 7.65 -7.13
CA ARG A 262 -0.48 8.67 -6.55
C ARG A 262 -0.65 8.81 -5.04
N CYS A 263 -1.89 8.97 -4.58
CA CYS A 263 -2.23 9.05 -3.17
C CYS A 263 -1.84 7.78 -2.41
N GLY A 264 -2.03 6.61 -3.02
CA GLY A 264 -1.65 5.32 -2.42
C GLY A 264 -0.15 5.20 -2.24
N ILE A 265 0.63 5.62 -3.24
CA ILE A 265 2.08 5.65 -3.18
C ILE A 265 2.56 6.62 -2.09
N ASP A 266 1.95 7.81 -1.96
CA ASP A 266 2.27 8.76 -0.88
C ASP A 266 2.07 8.13 0.51
N ILE A 267 0.90 7.53 0.74
CA ILE A 267 0.57 6.86 2.01
C ILE A 267 1.57 5.73 2.26
N PHE A 268 1.84 4.89 1.25
CA PHE A 268 2.79 3.78 1.37
C PHE A 268 4.21 4.21 1.72
N ILE A 269 4.72 5.29 1.12
CA ILE A 269 6.04 5.84 1.42
C ILE A 269 6.10 6.24 2.91
N ASN A 270 5.13 7.03 3.38
CA ASN A 270 5.09 7.50 4.76
C ASN A 270 4.89 6.36 5.78
N GLU A 271 4.03 5.39 5.47
CA GLU A 271 3.86 4.17 6.28
C GLU A 271 5.17 3.39 6.37
N THR A 272 5.88 3.24 5.24
CA THR A 272 7.13 2.48 5.17
C THR A 272 8.24 3.17 5.95
N GLU A 273 8.42 4.48 5.81
CA GLU A 273 9.40 5.25 6.60
C GLU A 273 9.16 5.08 8.11
N THR A 274 7.90 5.21 8.55
CA THR A 274 7.51 4.96 9.95
C THR A 274 7.85 3.54 10.39
N ARG A 275 7.61 2.56 9.51
CA ARG A 275 7.92 1.14 9.74
C ARG A 275 9.41 0.88 9.92
N LEU A 276 10.25 1.48 9.07
CA LEU A 276 11.69 1.31 9.12
C LEU A 276 12.26 1.81 10.45
N VAL A 277 11.75 2.94 10.96
CA VAL A 277 12.13 3.45 12.29
C VAL A 277 11.78 2.45 13.39
N LYS A 278 10.59 1.81 13.32
CA LYS A 278 10.20 0.79 14.30
C LYS A 278 11.06 -0.47 14.20
N ILE A 279 11.37 -0.93 12.99
CA ILE A 279 12.23 -2.10 12.77
C ILE A 279 13.63 -1.81 13.33
N ASP A 280 14.22 -0.66 13.01
CA ASP A 280 15.54 -0.26 13.50
C ASP A 280 15.57 -0.20 15.04
N LYS A 281 14.55 0.41 15.65
CA LYS A 281 14.40 0.43 17.11
C LYS A 281 14.28 -0.99 17.69
N ALA A 282 13.39 -1.83 17.13
CA ALA A 282 13.18 -3.18 17.62
C ALA A 282 14.45 -4.05 17.50
N LEU A 283 15.25 -3.84 16.45
CA LEU A 283 16.57 -4.50 16.29
C LEU A 283 17.58 -4.06 17.36
N SER A 284 17.49 -2.81 17.85
CA SER A 284 18.34 -2.32 18.93
C SER A 284 17.94 -2.84 20.32
N GLU A 285 16.67 -3.21 20.48
CA GLU A 285 16.06 -3.70 21.72
C GLU A 285 15.91 -5.24 21.76
N ASP A 286 16.38 -5.93 20.72
CA ASP A 286 16.25 -7.39 20.52
C ASP A 286 14.78 -7.90 20.55
N ASP A 287 13.83 -7.04 20.13
CA ASP A 287 12.42 -7.39 20.02
C ASP A 287 12.11 -8.05 18.67
N LEU A 288 12.52 -9.31 18.54
CA LEU A 288 12.31 -10.13 17.34
C LEU A 288 10.83 -10.29 16.97
N LYS A 289 9.92 -10.18 17.94
CA LYS A 289 8.48 -10.27 17.67
C LYS A 289 7.99 -9.04 16.90
N THR A 290 8.41 -7.85 17.32
CA THR A 290 8.09 -6.61 16.61
C THR A 290 8.76 -6.58 15.23
N VAL A 291 10.03 -7.00 15.12
CA VAL A 291 10.72 -7.13 13.82
C VAL A 291 9.93 -8.04 12.88
N ARG A 292 9.55 -9.24 13.34
CA ARG A 292 8.75 -10.19 12.54
C ARG A 292 7.46 -9.58 12.02
N ASN A 293 6.71 -8.89 12.87
CA ASN A 293 5.43 -8.29 12.50
C ASN A 293 5.60 -7.15 11.49
N GLU A 294 6.57 -6.26 11.71
CA GLU A 294 6.78 -5.10 10.83
C GLU A 294 7.38 -5.52 9.48
N VAL A 295 8.29 -6.51 9.45
CA VAL A 295 8.80 -7.12 8.19
C VAL A 295 7.68 -7.83 7.43
N HIS A 296 6.76 -8.48 8.13
CA HIS A 296 5.59 -9.10 7.50
C HIS A 296 4.70 -8.07 6.79
N ALA A 297 4.34 -7.00 7.49
CA ALA A 297 3.52 -5.93 6.93
C ALA A 297 4.22 -5.26 5.74
N LEU A 298 5.54 -5.07 5.83
CA LEU A 298 6.34 -4.51 4.74
C LEU A 298 6.38 -5.43 3.52
N LYS A 299 6.51 -6.75 3.70
CA LYS A 299 6.45 -7.75 2.61
C LYS A 299 5.18 -7.57 1.78
N SER A 300 4.03 -7.56 2.46
CA SER A 300 2.71 -7.49 1.80
C SER A 300 2.53 -6.17 1.07
N THR A 301 2.76 -5.05 1.74
CA THR A 301 2.56 -3.70 1.16
C THR A 301 3.53 -3.41 0.02
N SER A 302 4.81 -3.84 0.14
CA SER A 302 5.79 -3.72 -0.95
C SER A 302 5.36 -4.47 -2.21
N GLY A 303 4.71 -5.62 -2.07
CA GLY A 303 4.15 -6.37 -3.19
C GLY A 303 3.03 -5.62 -3.92
N THR A 304 2.15 -4.93 -3.19
CA THR A 304 1.07 -4.08 -3.76
C THR A 304 1.64 -2.94 -4.60
N PHE A 305 2.72 -2.31 -4.14
CA PHE A 305 3.35 -1.17 -4.82
C PHE A 305 4.52 -1.56 -5.74
N GLY A 306 4.63 -2.84 -6.10
CA GLY A 306 5.61 -3.31 -7.08
C GLY A 306 7.07 -3.23 -6.62
N LEU A 307 7.36 -3.05 -5.33
CA LEU A 307 8.73 -3.09 -4.77
C LEU A 307 9.19 -4.54 -4.63
N ARG A 308 9.47 -5.17 -5.77
CA ARG A 308 9.69 -6.62 -5.88
C ARG A 308 10.91 -7.07 -5.09
N GLN A 309 12.04 -6.37 -5.24
CA GLN A 309 13.27 -6.71 -4.53
C GLN A 309 13.10 -6.62 -3.00
N LEU A 310 12.41 -5.58 -2.51
CA LEU A 310 12.13 -5.39 -1.09
C LEU A 310 11.17 -6.46 -0.55
N SER A 311 10.12 -6.80 -1.32
CA SER A 311 9.15 -7.84 -0.95
C SER A 311 9.82 -9.22 -0.85
N GLU A 312 10.71 -9.58 -1.79
CA GLU A 312 11.47 -10.84 -1.76
C GLU A 312 12.44 -10.93 -0.59
N LEU A 313 13.10 -9.82 -0.24
CA LEU A 313 13.98 -9.76 0.93
C LEU A 313 13.19 -9.94 2.23
N CYS A 314 12.02 -9.29 2.34
CA CYS A 314 11.13 -9.48 3.48
C CYS A 314 10.59 -10.93 3.54
N GLU A 315 10.24 -11.54 2.40
CA GLU A 315 9.82 -12.95 2.34
C GLU A 315 10.93 -13.90 2.82
N THR A 316 12.18 -13.64 2.41
CA THR A 316 13.34 -14.44 2.83
C THR A 316 13.54 -14.33 4.34
N THR A 317 13.52 -13.10 4.86
CA THR A 317 13.61 -12.81 6.31
C THR A 317 12.49 -13.52 7.08
N GLN A 318 11.26 -13.49 6.58
CA GLN A 318 10.11 -14.16 7.19
C GLN A 318 10.24 -15.67 7.23
N SER A 319 10.76 -16.29 6.18
CA SER A 319 10.86 -17.75 6.12
C SER A 319 11.75 -18.33 7.23
N ILE A 320 12.75 -17.57 7.66
CA ILE A 320 13.64 -17.96 8.76
C ILE A 320 12.89 -17.95 10.09
N PHE A 321 11.96 -17.00 10.32
CA PHE A 321 11.12 -16.97 11.52
C PHE A 321 10.14 -18.16 11.64
N GLU A 322 9.95 -18.95 10.58
CA GLU A 322 9.07 -20.12 10.55
C GLU A 322 9.82 -21.44 10.80
N ASP A 323 11.13 -21.46 10.59
CA ASP A 323 11.97 -22.62 10.85
C ASP A 323 12.26 -22.69 12.36
N GLY A 324 11.77 -23.74 13.04
CA GLY A 324 11.73 -23.83 14.51
C GLY A 324 13.09 -23.85 15.25
N GLU A 325 14.20 -23.90 14.52
CA GLU A 325 15.56 -23.60 14.98
C GLU A 325 16.14 -22.54 14.04
N PHE A 326 15.91 -21.27 14.35
CA PHE A 326 16.38 -20.18 13.50
C PHE A 326 17.64 -19.52 14.07
N ASP A 327 18.53 -19.15 13.17
CA ASP A 327 19.75 -18.41 13.48
C ASP A 327 19.41 -16.92 13.69
N GLU A 328 19.42 -16.48 14.94
CA GLU A 328 19.12 -15.09 15.33
C GLU A 328 20.04 -14.09 14.63
N ASP A 329 21.34 -14.40 14.49
CA ASP A 329 22.30 -13.52 13.81
C ASP A 329 21.96 -13.36 12.33
N HIS A 330 21.48 -14.44 11.70
CA HIS A 330 21.03 -14.40 10.31
C HIS A 330 19.76 -13.56 10.15
N VAL A 331 18.78 -13.71 11.05
CA VAL A 331 17.56 -12.88 11.05
C VAL A 331 17.89 -11.40 11.23
N LEU A 332 18.79 -11.07 12.16
CA LEU A 332 19.24 -9.71 12.41
C LEU A 332 19.95 -9.12 11.18
N SER A 333 20.82 -9.90 10.54
CA SER A 333 21.51 -9.49 9.31
C SER A 333 20.53 -9.15 8.18
N LEU A 334 19.58 -10.03 7.88
CA LEU A 334 18.60 -9.80 6.81
C LEU A 334 17.64 -8.66 7.15
N SER A 335 17.23 -8.53 8.41
CA SER A 335 16.39 -7.41 8.85
C SER A 335 17.11 -6.06 8.70
N ARG A 336 18.43 -6.00 8.95
CA ARG A 336 19.24 -4.81 8.66
C ARG A 336 19.32 -4.52 7.16
N GLN A 337 19.43 -5.56 6.32
CA GLN A 337 19.39 -5.37 4.86
C GLN A 337 18.05 -4.80 4.38
N VAL A 338 16.92 -5.20 5.00
CA VAL A 338 15.60 -4.60 4.72
C VAL A 338 15.62 -3.10 4.98
N VAL A 339 16.15 -2.68 6.13
CA VAL A 339 16.27 -1.26 6.51
C VAL A 339 17.18 -0.49 5.55
N GLN A 340 18.26 -1.10 5.06
CA GLN A 340 19.20 -0.48 4.14
C GLN A 340 18.67 -0.38 2.70
N LEU A 341 17.92 -1.38 2.22
CA LEU A 341 17.42 -1.42 0.84
C LEU A 341 16.19 -0.53 0.64
N ALA A 342 15.34 -0.41 1.67
CA ALA A 342 14.05 0.26 1.55
C ALA A 342 14.14 1.73 1.09
N PRO A 343 15.06 2.60 1.57
CA PRO A 343 15.18 3.98 1.08
C PRO A 343 15.45 4.08 -0.42
N THR A 344 16.28 3.19 -0.97
CA THR A 344 16.56 3.13 -2.42
C THR A 344 15.32 2.70 -3.20
N ALA A 345 14.57 1.71 -2.70
CA ALA A 345 13.34 1.24 -3.33
C ALA A 345 12.23 2.32 -3.30
N LEU A 346 12.09 3.05 -2.19
CA LEU A 346 11.15 4.18 -2.06
C LEU A 346 11.53 5.34 -2.99
N THR A 347 12.83 5.62 -3.13
CA THR A 347 13.33 6.64 -4.08
C THR A 347 12.96 6.27 -5.51
N ALA A 348 13.18 5.02 -5.91
CA ALA A 348 12.81 4.53 -7.24
C ALA A 348 11.30 4.65 -7.48
N LEU A 349 10.47 4.28 -6.50
CA LEU A 349 9.02 4.39 -6.58
C LEU A 349 8.56 5.85 -6.75
N ASN A 350 9.14 6.76 -5.97
CA ASN A 350 8.84 8.18 -6.05
C ASN A 350 9.23 8.78 -7.40
N LEU A 351 10.38 8.38 -7.97
CA LEU A 351 10.80 8.79 -9.31
C LEU A 351 9.83 8.28 -10.39
N TYR A 352 9.41 7.02 -10.33
CA TYR A 352 8.42 6.48 -11.27
C TYR A 352 7.10 7.26 -11.19
N ARG A 353 6.58 7.48 -9.97
CA ARG A 353 5.37 8.29 -9.74
C ARG A 353 5.48 9.69 -10.35
N ARG A 354 6.62 10.36 -10.17
CA ARG A 354 6.87 11.69 -10.75
C ARG A 354 6.93 11.65 -12.28
N SER A 355 7.57 10.63 -12.88
CA SER A 355 7.67 10.51 -14.34
C SER A 355 6.31 10.34 -15.03
N ARG A 356 5.34 9.70 -14.36
CA ARG A 356 3.97 9.50 -14.86
C ARG A 356 3.21 10.81 -15.04
N ASN A 357 3.41 11.79 -14.15
CA ASN A 357 2.78 13.11 -14.25
C ASN A 357 3.23 13.88 -15.50
N PHE A 358 4.46 13.67 -15.99
CA PHE A 358 4.94 14.33 -17.20
C PHE A 358 4.31 13.77 -18.48
N SER A 359 3.91 12.49 -18.47
CA SER A 359 3.29 11.85 -19.64
C SER A 359 1.81 12.19 -19.81
N SER A 360 1.08 12.44 -18.72
CA SER A 360 -0.35 12.78 -18.75
C SER A 360 -0.65 14.25 -19.11
N ASN A 361 0.35 15.14 -19.03
CA ASN A 361 0.23 16.57 -19.33
C ASN A 361 0.85 16.99 -20.69
N SER A 362 1.18 16.04 -21.57
CA SER A 362 1.59 16.37 -22.94
C SER A 362 0.35 16.61 -23.82
N PRO A 363 0.09 17.84 -24.30
CA PRO A 363 -0.99 18.07 -25.26
C PRO A 363 -0.62 17.40 -26.59
N VAL A 364 -1.56 16.62 -27.15
CA VAL A 364 -1.51 16.11 -28.53
C VAL A 364 -1.75 17.24 -29.51
#